data_AF-A0A532UE30-F1
#
_entry.id   AF-A0A532UE30-F1
#
_cell.length_a   1.000
_cell.length_b   1.000
_cell.length_c   1.000
_cell.angle_alpha   90.00
_cell.angle_beta   90.00
_cell.angle_gamma   90.00
#
_symmetry.space_group_name_H-M   'P 1'
#
loop_
_entity.id
_entity.type
_entity.pdbx_description
1 polymer ?
#
loop_
_entity_poly.entity_id
_entity_poly.type
_entity_poly.pdbx_seq_one_letter_code
_entity_poly.pdbx_strand_id
1 'polypeptide(L)'
;MKTRVHVSDLELAGIVLAALAMSVGWGFRGDYGHEAGAMVPGALLGLAICLASGREDWWQRSTIMAMCGAVGWAFGGQMSYGRVIGYTASSSLPNVAYGYACLFLIGGLWAGIGTAILSLSVTESRSYLERFAGPLVALWLVWFAMDLTGLTGWLAETWYLNDTDWLAASSALLVAGVYAVVVPRCRPACAFIMVLAAGWWAGYIILTGLSGLHMTPPRSDNWSGCVGLFVALILYLVRRQNRAALMIALCGFLAGGIGFAVGDFVNMLGRAQWGPIGRLEALQGLDYWKWMEQLFGLIMGAGVGMVFLRCVRPKLAPPAEDEDGRNLNTVGLVFLLIVMMWSNLHKNVLNWAKGDHIPDHFFGVRTEWWFLLVGLLLSAAVLMAIIRRRRQELPLAPSSAFGRGQLLFLLILWVAIAGAFVQAFPGMARKGAFFVHTTFWITGGICSLVVLSLSGKPRTPTDLQLTPSDISWRPGVRYWIGWLLVPILILLLAYLTVSSHDGPLSGSHLRY
;
A
#
# COMPACT_ATOMS: atom_id res chain seq x y z
N MET A 1 -16.39 15.46 32.87
CA MET A 1 -16.26 16.37 31.70
C MET A 1 -14.83 16.40 31.12
N LYS A 2 -13.75 16.32 31.91
CA LYS A 2 -12.35 16.26 31.43
C LYS A 2 -11.94 14.98 30.66
N THR A 3 -12.62 13.85 30.88
CA THR A 3 -12.27 12.55 30.27
C THR A 3 -12.74 12.37 28.82
N ARG A 4 -13.83 13.02 28.38
CA ARG A 4 -14.28 12.92 26.98
C ARG A 4 -13.39 13.69 26.00
N VAL A 5 -12.81 14.81 26.44
CA VAL A 5 -11.95 15.68 25.63
C VAL A 5 -10.61 14.99 25.29
N HIS A 6 -9.96 14.36 26.27
CA HIS A 6 -8.70 13.64 26.00
C HIS A 6 -8.86 12.37 25.13
N VAL A 7 -10.06 11.80 25.04
CA VAL A 7 -10.28 10.61 24.21
C VAL A 7 -10.35 10.96 22.72
N SER A 8 -11.00 12.09 22.37
CA SER A 8 -11.13 12.57 20.99
C SER A 8 -9.80 13.00 20.37
N ASP A 9 -8.90 13.58 21.16
CA ASP A 9 -7.67 14.19 20.65
C ASP A 9 -6.66 13.15 20.14
N LEU A 10 -6.51 12.03 20.86
CA LEU A 10 -5.61 10.93 20.44
C LEU A 10 -6.18 10.15 19.25
N GLU A 11 -7.51 10.01 19.16
CA GLU A 11 -8.16 9.38 18.00
C GLU A 11 -7.93 10.21 16.75
N LEU A 12 -8.14 11.53 16.85
CA LEU A 12 -7.87 12.45 15.75
C LEU A 12 -6.38 12.43 15.38
N ALA A 13 -5.47 12.49 16.36
CA ALA A 13 -4.04 12.39 16.11
C ALA A 13 -3.66 11.09 15.39
N GLY A 14 -4.28 9.96 15.75
CA GLY A 14 -4.09 8.69 15.08
C GLY A 14 -4.60 8.66 13.63
N ILE A 15 -5.75 9.26 13.37
CA ILE A 15 -6.30 9.38 12.01
C ILE A 15 -5.39 10.29 11.16
N VAL A 16 -4.91 11.39 11.73
CA VAL A 16 -3.96 12.30 11.07
C VAL A 16 -2.63 11.58 10.80
N LEU A 17 -2.11 10.81 11.74
CA LEU A 17 -0.91 10.00 11.54
C LEU A 17 -1.09 9.00 10.40
N ALA A 18 -2.22 8.28 10.37
CA ALA A 18 -2.54 7.34 9.29
C ALA A 18 -2.63 8.05 7.92
N ALA A 19 -3.27 9.22 7.87
CA ALA A 19 -3.37 10.03 6.67
C ALA A 19 -1.99 10.48 6.18
N LEU A 20 -1.17 11.09 7.04
CA LEU A 20 0.14 11.61 6.69
C LEU A 20 1.13 10.50 6.33
N ALA A 21 1.13 9.39 7.06
CA ALA A 21 1.96 8.22 6.79
C ALA A 21 1.64 7.61 5.41
N MET A 22 0.36 7.49 5.09
CA MET A 22 -0.08 7.02 3.78
C MET A 22 0.22 8.05 2.68
N SER A 23 0.08 9.35 2.96
CA SER A 23 0.39 10.43 2.02
C SER A 23 1.86 10.43 1.59
N VAL A 24 2.81 10.45 2.54
CA VAL A 24 4.24 10.43 2.22
C VAL A 24 4.66 9.09 1.61
N GLY A 25 4.11 7.98 2.10
CA GLY A 25 4.39 6.65 1.54
C GLY A 25 3.87 6.49 0.11
N TRP A 26 2.72 7.09 -0.23
CA TRP A 26 2.19 7.03 -1.59
C TRP A 26 2.93 7.97 -2.55
N GLY A 27 3.37 9.14 -2.06
CA GLY A 27 4.30 10.00 -2.79
C GLY A 27 5.61 9.27 -3.13
N PHE A 28 6.19 8.56 -2.14
CA PHE A 28 7.34 7.67 -2.33
C PHE A 28 7.02 6.60 -3.39
N ARG A 29 5.87 5.92 -3.27
CA ARG A 29 5.46 4.88 -4.24
C ARG A 29 5.48 5.39 -5.68
N GLY A 30 5.14 6.65 -5.92
CA GLY A 30 5.19 7.21 -7.27
C GLY A 30 6.59 7.34 -7.87
N ASP A 31 7.65 7.44 -7.06
CA ASP A 31 9.04 7.53 -7.53
C ASP A 31 9.65 6.16 -7.87
N TYR A 32 9.14 5.12 -7.22
CA TYR A 32 9.64 3.75 -7.35
C TYR A 32 8.72 2.86 -8.21
N GLY A 33 7.43 3.21 -8.31
CA GLY A 33 6.41 2.49 -9.05
C GLY A 33 6.09 1.08 -8.51
N HIS A 34 5.08 0.46 -9.14
CA HIS A 34 4.77 -0.97 -9.04
C HIS A 34 4.44 -1.49 -7.61
N GLU A 35 4.48 -2.82 -7.42
CA GLU A 35 4.21 -3.54 -6.18
C GLU A 35 5.10 -3.05 -5.04
N ALA A 36 6.40 -3.00 -5.32
CA ALA A 36 7.43 -2.74 -4.31
C ALA A 36 7.27 -1.35 -3.69
N GLY A 37 6.96 -0.34 -4.51
CA GLY A 37 6.70 1.02 -4.03
C GLY A 37 5.49 1.07 -3.10
N ALA A 38 4.44 0.29 -3.40
CA ALA A 38 3.19 0.27 -2.61
C ALA A 38 3.34 -0.45 -1.26
N MET A 39 4.37 -1.28 -1.08
CA MET A 39 4.64 -1.93 0.22
C MET A 39 4.94 -0.92 1.33
N VAL A 40 5.69 0.14 1.03
CA VAL A 40 6.11 1.16 2.02
C VAL A 40 4.91 1.89 2.64
N PRO A 41 3.98 2.52 1.88
CA PRO A 41 2.80 3.14 2.46
C PRO A 41 1.94 2.15 3.25
N GLY A 42 1.79 0.92 2.76
CA GLY A 42 1.06 -0.13 3.47
C GLY A 42 1.66 -0.45 4.84
N ALA A 43 2.99 -0.62 4.92
CA ALA A 43 3.68 -0.86 6.18
C ALA A 43 3.53 0.32 7.15
N LEU A 44 3.73 1.55 6.65
CA LEU A 44 3.61 2.77 7.45
C LEU A 44 2.18 2.96 7.98
N LEU A 45 1.15 2.71 7.16
CA LEU A 45 -0.25 2.79 7.57
C LEU A 45 -0.58 1.74 8.65
N GLY A 46 -0.14 0.49 8.47
CA GLY A 46 -0.34 -0.57 9.46
C GLY A 46 0.29 -0.23 10.81
N LEU A 47 1.50 0.33 10.80
CA LEU A 47 2.20 0.77 12.01
C LEU A 47 1.58 2.04 12.62
N ALA A 48 1.14 3.01 11.83
CA ALA A 48 0.44 4.19 12.31
C ALA A 48 -0.82 3.82 13.09
N ILE A 49 -1.64 2.92 12.52
CA ILE A 49 -2.85 2.40 13.17
C ILE A 49 -2.49 1.60 14.43
N CYS A 50 -1.48 0.74 14.35
CA CYS A 50 -0.98 -0.04 15.48
C CYS A 50 -0.60 0.87 16.65
N LEU A 51 0.28 1.86 16.41
CA LEU A 51 0.81 2.75 17.44
C LEU A 51 -0.29 3.64 18.04
N ALA A 52 -1.16 4.20 17.21
CA ALA A 52 -2.25 5.08 17.66
C ALA A 52 -3.44 4.36 18.30
N SER A 53 -3.48 3.02 18.28
CA SER A 53 -4.59 2.24 18.80
C SER A 53 -4.79 2.37 20.33
N GLY A 54 -3.71 2.62 21.08
CA GLY A 54 -3.74 2.49 22.53
C GLY A 54 -4.01 1.06 23.00
N ARG A 55 -3.76 0.05 22.16
CA ARG A 55 -4.04 -1.37 22.40
C ARG A 55 -2.76 -2.18 22.46
N GLU A 56 -2.52 -2.81 23.61
CA GLU A 56 -1.32 -3.61 23.80
C GLU A 56 -1.29 -4.86 22.90
N ASP A 57 -2.45 -5.50 22.70
CA ASP A 57 -2.59 -6.65 21.79
C ASP A 57 -2.23 -6.28 20.34
N TRP A 58 -2.48 -5.04 19.91
CA TRP A 58 -2.08 -4.57 18.59
C TRP A 58 -0.59 -4.22 18.54
N TRP A 59 -0.04 -3.58 19.59
CA TRP A 59 1.39 -3.26 19.67
C TRP A 59 2.29 -4.50 19.60
N GLN A 60 1.87 -5.59 20.23
CA GLN A 60 2.53 -6.91 20.15
C GLN A 60 2.55 -7.49 18.73
N ARG A 61 1.65 -7.02 17.86
CA ARG A 61 1.54 -7.39 16.45
C ARG A 61 2.09 -6.34 15.49
N SER A 62 2.80 -5.30 15.96
CA SER A 62 3.34 -4.22 15.11
C SER A 62 4.05 -4.70 13.85
N THR A 63 4.94 -5.70 13.96
CA THR A 63 5.61 -6.31 12.80
C THR A 63 4.64 -7.00 11.84
N ILE A 64 3.65 -7.72 12.35
CA ILE A 64 2.62 -8.38 11.52
C ILE A 64 1.75 -7.35 10.84
N MET A 65 1.27 -6.33 11.57
CA MET A 65 0.46 -5.25 11.00
C MET A 65 1.21 -4.54 9.87
N ALA A 66 2.50 -4.25 10.06
CA ALA A 66 3.36 -3.68 9.04
C ALA A 66 3.50 -4.61 7.81
N MET A 67 3.77 -5.89 8.03
CA MET A 67 3.92 -6.88 6.95
C MET A 67 2.61 -7.10 6.17
N CYS A 68 1.48 -7.28 6.87
CA CYS A 68 0.17 -7.41 6.23
C CYS A 68 -0.23 -6.14 5.49
N GLY A 69 0.10 -4.95 6.02
CA GLY A 69 -0.08 -3.69 5.31
C GLY A 69 0.76 -3.63 4.03
N ALA A 70 2.05 -3.94 4.11
CA ALA A 70 2.94 -3.97 2.96
C ALA A 70 2.48 -4.96 1.88
N VAL A 71 2.22 -6.22 2.26
CA VAL A 71 1.77 -7.26 1.33
C VAL A 71 0.40 -6.91 0.73
N GLY A 72 -0.53 -6.42 1.54
CA GLY A 72 -1.87 -6.07 1.08
C GLY A 72 -1.87 -4.97 0.03
N TRP A 73 -1.08 -3.92 0.24
CA TRP A 73 -0.96 -2.84 -0.74
C TRP A 73 -0.05 -3.18 -1.93
N ALA A 74 0.87 -4.14 -1.80
CA ALA A 74 1.63 -4.66 -2.94
C ALA A 74 0.72 -5.31 -3.98
N PHE A 75 -0.20 -6.20 -3.57
CA PHE A 75 -1.21 -6.80 -4.46
C PHE A 75 -2.17 -5.77 -5.04
N GLY A 76 -2.43 -4.69 -4.31
CA GLY A 76 -3.06 -3.53 -4.87
C GLY A 76 -2.21 -2.95 -6.00
N GLY A 77 -0.99 -2.51 -5.68
CA GLY A 77 -0.12 -1.62 -6.47
C GLY A 77 0.32 -2.09 -7.86
N GLN A 78 -0.16 -3.24 -8.31
CA GLN A 78 0.14 -3.90 -9.59
C GLN A 78 -0.57 -3.28 -10.80
N MET A 79 -1.50 -2.35 -10.56
CA MET A 79 -2.28 -1.71 -11.62
C MET A 79 -1.61 -0.45 -12.16
N SER A 80 -1.57 -0.34 -13.49
CA SER A 80 -1.23 0.90 -14.18
C SER A 80 -2.44 1.85 -14.22
N TYR A 81 -2.21 3.14 -13.99
CA TYR A 81 -3.25 4.18 -14.04
C TYR A 81 -2.87 5.37 -14.92
N GLY A 82 -1.63 5.44 -15.45
CA GLY A 82 -1.20 6.61 -16.21
C GLY A 82 -2.03 6.84 -17.48
N ARG A 83 -2.47 5.75 -18.13
CA ARG A 83 -3.41 5.83 -19.25
C ARG A 83 -4.77 6.38 -18.83
N VAL A 84 -5.22 6.02 -17.63
CA VAL A 84 -6.52 6.44 -17.08
C VAL A 84 -6.55 7.93 -16.76
N ILE A 85 -5.45 8.47 -16.23
CA ILE A 85 -5.26 9.93 -16.06
C ILE A 85 -5.25 10.65 -17.43
N GLY A 86 -4.79 9.97 -18.49
CA GLY A 86 -4.94 10.49 -19.85
C GLY A 86 -6.40 10.69 -20.26
N TYR A 87 -7.31 9.81 -19.81
CA TYR A 87 -8.75 9.97 -20.09
C TYR A 87 -9.37 11.16 -19.34
N THR A 88 -8.93 11.42 -18.10
CA THR A 88 -9.40 12.59 -17.32
C THR A 88 -8.89 13.92 -17.87
N ALA A 89 -7.78 13.90 -18.63
CA ALA A 89 -7.25 15.04 -19.38
C ALA A 89 -7.96 15.32 -20.71
N SER A 90 -9.01 14.57 -21.08
CA SER A 90 -9.84 14.82 -22.27
C SER A 90 -10.76 16.03 -22.09
N SER A 91 -11.24 16.62 -23.19
CA SER A 91 -12.31 17.64 -23.19
C SER A 91 -13.72 17.03 -23.34
N SER A 92 -13.81 15.69 -23.48
CA SER A 92 -15.08 14.99 -23.66
C SER A 92 -15.60 14.42 -22.34
N LEU A 93 -16.79 14.86 -21.90
CA LEU A 93 -17.39 14.45 -20.63
C LEU A 93 -17.49 12.91 -20.46
N PRO A 94 -17.90 12.12 -21.46
CA PRO A 94 -17.87 10.65 -21.37
C PRO A 94 -16.48 10.07 -21.10
N ASN A 95 -15.44 10.59 -21.75
CA ASN A 95 -14.06 10.13 -21.56
C ASN A 95 -13.56 10.48 -20.16
N VAL A 96 -13.81 11.70 -19.70
CA VAL A 96 -13.40 12.17 -18.37
C VAL A 96 -14.14 11.40 -17.26
N ALA A 97 -15.46 11.21 -17.40
CA ALA A 97 -16.24 10.44 -16.43
C ALA A 97 -15.79 8.97 -16.38
N TYR A 98 -15.48 8.37 -17.52
CA TYR A 98 -14.88 7.03 -17.57
C TYR A 98 -13.52 6.97 -16.86
N GLY A 99 -12.65 7.96 -17.10
CA GLY A 99 -11.37 8.10 -16.40
C GLY A 99 -11.54 8.13 -14.88
N TYR A 100 -12.41 9.00 -14.36
CA TYR A 100 -12.67 9.07 -12.91
C TYR A 100 -13.29 7.78 -12.35
N ALA A 101 -14.20 7.13 -13.08
CA ALA A 101 -14.76 5.85 -12.66
C ALA A 101 -13.69 4.74 -12.58
N CYS A 102 -12.76 4.72 -13.54
CA CYS A 102 -11.64 3.78 -13.52
C CYS A 102 -10.65 4.08 -12.39
N LEU A 103 -10.33 5.35 -12.13
CA LEU A 103 -9.47 5.72 -10.99
C LEU A 103 -10.13 5.39 -9.65
N PHE A 104 -11.44 5.60 -9.53
CA PHE A 104 -12.21 5.16 -8.36
C PHE A 104 -12.09 3.65 -8.16
N LEU A 105 -12.26 2.86 -9.22
CA LEU A 105 -12.12 1.41 -9.16
C LEU A 105 -10.70 0.98 -8.77
N ILE A 106 -9.67 1.54 -9.40
CA ILE A 106 -8.26 1.22 -9.10
C ILE A 106 -7.93 1.57 -7.64
N GLY A 107 -8.26 2.78 -7.21
CA GLY A 107 -8.03 3.24 -5.83
C GLY A 107 -8.80 2.39 -4.82
N GLY A 108 -10.01 1.99 -5.18
CA GLY A 108 -10.83 1.10 -4.36
C GLY A 108 -10.25 -0.31 -4.25
N LEU A 109 -9.81 -0.91 -5.34
CA LEU A 109 -9.16 -2.23 -5.30
C LEU A 109 -7.89 -2.20 -4.46
N TRP A 110 -7.06 -1.16 -4.61
CA TRP A 110 -5.86 -0.97 -3.79
C TRP A 110 -6.15 -0.95 -2.30
N ALA A 111 -7.05 -0.05 -1.89
CA ALA A 111 -7.39 0.08 -0.49
C ALA A 111 -8.18 -1.12 0.04
N GLY A 112 -9.08 -1.70 -0.76
CA GLY A 112 -9.92 -2.83 -0.36
C GLY A 112 -9.13 -4.11 -0.12
N ILE A 113 -8.23 -4.48 -1.05
CA ILE A 113 -7.32 -5.63 -0.87
C ILE A 113 -6.37 -5.35 0.31
N GLY A 114 -5.81 -4.14 0.35
CA GLY A 114 -4.90 -3.70 1.40
C GLY A 114 -5.51 -3.81 2.80
N THR A 115 -6.69 -3.22 3.02
CA THR A 115 -7.34 -3.25 4.33
C THR A 115 -7.88 -4.63 4.69
N ALA A 116 -8.32 -5.43 3.72
CA ALA A 116 -8.72 -6.81 3.95
C ALA A 116 -7.55 -7.63 4.52
N ILE A 117 -6.37 -7.60 3.88
CA ILE A 117 -5.19 -8.32 4.36
C ILE A 117 -4.67 -7.73 5.68
N LEU A 118 -4.62 -6.40 5.81
CA LEU A 118 -4.25 -5.74 7.07
C LEU A 118 -5.18 -6.16 8.21
N SER A 119 -6.49 -6.28 7.98
CA SER A 119 -7.45 -6.65 9.03
C SER A 119 -7.25 -8.07 9.57
N LEU A 120 -6.68 -8.99 8.79
CA LEU A 120 -6.33 -10.34 9.28
C LEU A 120 -5.33 -10.27 10.44
N SER A 121 -4.44 -9.28 10.45
CA SER A 121 -3.46 -9.10 11.53
C SER A 121 -4.10 -8.84 12.90
N VAL A 122 -5.31 -8.28 12.94
CA VAL A 122 -6.04 -7.96 14.19
C VAL A 122 -7.28 -8.83 14.42
N THR A 123 -7.69 -9.65 13.45
CA THR A 123 -8.89 -10.49 13.54
C THR A 123 -8.61 -11.98 13.61
N GLU A 124 -7.48 -12.46 13.07
CA GLU A 124 -7.13 -13.89 13.10
C GLU A 124 -6.18 -14.22 14.26
N SER A 125 -6.18 -15.49 14.70
CA SER A 125 -5.29 -15.99 15.74
C SER A 125 -3.82 -15.95 15.31
N ARG A 126 -2.91 -15.95 16.28
CA ARG A 126 -1.47 -16.04 16.02
C ARG A 126 -1.15 -17.33 15.26
N SER A 127 -1.68 -18.47 15.69
CA SER A 127 -1.45 -19.77 15.05
C SER A 127 -1.91 -19.82 13.58
N TYR A 128 -2.96 -19.08 13.23
CA TYR A 128 -3.40 -18.98 11.83
C TYR A 128 -2.40 -18.19 10.99
N LEU A 129 -1.92 -17.05 11.50
CA LEU A 129 -0.98 -16.18 10.79
C LEU A 129 0.40 -16.84 10.65
N GLU A 130 0.88 -17.55 11.68
CA GLU A 130 2.18 -18.24 11.65
C GLU A 130 2.27 -19.29 10.51
N ARG A 131 1.13 -19.86 10.09
CA ARG A 131 1.09 -20.83 8.97
C ARG A 131 1.51 -20.21 7.63
N PHE A 132 1.48 -18.89 7.50
CA PHE A 132 1.89 -18.18 6.27
C PHE A 132 3.40 -18.01 6.15
N ALA A 133 4.16 -18.09 7.24
CA ALA A 133 5.60 -17.81 7.23
C ALA A 133 6.35 -18.67 6.19
N GLY A 134 6.10 -19.98 6.20
CA GLY A 134 6.73 -20.93 5.27
C GLY A 134 6.34 -20.71 3.80
N PRO A 135 5.04 -20.77 3.45
CA PRO A 135 4.58 -20.55 2.08
C PRO A 135 5.01 -19.21 1.48
N LEU A 136 5.00 -18.12 2.26
CA LEU A 136 5.45 -16.81 1.79
C LEU A 136 6.96 -16.77 1.49
N VAL A 137 7.78 -17.39 2.34
CA VAL A 137 9.22 -17.53 2.09
C VAL A 137 9.47 -18.38 0.85
N ALA A 138 8.76 -19.51 0.69
CA ALA A 138 8.89 -20.36 -0.49
C ALA A 138 8.51 -19.61 -1.77
N LEU A 139 7.41 -18.85 -1.76
CA LEU A 139 6.97 -18.05 -2.90
C LEU A 139 8.00 -16.98 -3.26
N TRP A 140 8.52 -16.26 -2.26
CA TRP A 140 9.56 -15.25 -2.48
C TRP A 140 10.85 -15.86 -3.05
N LEU A 141 11.29 -17.01 -2.54
CA LEU A 141 12.49 -17.70 -3.07
C LEU A 141 12.30 -18.12 -4.53
N VAL A 142 11.11 -18.59 -4.89
CA VAL A 142 10.79 -18.97 -6.28
C VAL A 142 10.82 -17.75 -7.18
N TRP A 143 10.14 -16.66 -6.82
CA TRP A 143 10.18 -15.41 -7.60
C TRP A 143 11.60 -14.85 -7.72
N PHE A 144 12.34 -14.83 -6.62
CA PHE A 144 13.74 -14.39 -6.63
C PHE A 144 14.59 -15.23 -7.58
N ALA A 145 14.44 -16.56 -7.59
CA ALA A 145 15.16 -17.44 -8.49
C ALA A 145 14.73 -17.24 -9.96
N MET A 146 13.43 -17.05 -10.22
CA MET A 146 12.91 -16.77 -11.56
C MET A 146 13.46 -15.45 -12.11
N ASP A 147 13.52 -14.41 -11.29
CA ASP A 147 14.06 -13.10 -11.68
C ASP A 147 15.57 -13.17 -11.88
N LEU A 148 16.30 -13.83 -10.97
CA LEU A 148 17.75 -13.99 -11.06
C LEU A 148 18.19 -14.75 -12.31
N THR A 149 17.40 -15.73 -12.74
CA THR A 149 17.68 -16.53 -13.94
C THR A 149 17.17 -15.87 -15.24
N GLY A 150 16.44 -14.75 -15.14
CA GLY A 150 15.79 -14.11 -16.29
C GLY A 150 14.56 -14.86 -16.81
N LEU A 151 14.12 -15.92 -16.12
CA LEU A 151 12.99 -16.75 -16.53
C LEU A 151 11.69 -15.96 -16.57
N THR A 152 11.48 -15.04 -15.62
CA THR A 152 10.29 -14.17 -15.59
C THR A 152 10.17 -13.36 -16.88
N GLY A 153 11.26 -12.72 -17.32
CA GLY A 153 11.29 -11.92 -18.54
C GLY A 153 11.07 -12.76 -19.78
N TRP A 154 11.79 -13.88 -19.90
CA TRP A 154 11.65 -14.79 -21.04
C TRP A 154 10.22 -15.33 -21.20
N LEU A 155 9.58 -15.73 -20.09
CA LEU A 155 8.20 -16.21 -20.11
C LEU A 155 7.20 -15.10 -20.50
N ALA A 156 7.39 -13.89 -19.97
CA ALA A 156 6.51 -12.75 -20.26
C ALA A 156 6.61 -12.28 -21.72
N GLU A 157 7.80 -12.35 -22.31
CA GLU A 157 8.03 -12.05 -23.73
C GLU A 157 7.48 -13.17 -24.64
N THR A 158 7.61 -14.43 -24.23
CA THR A 158 7.11 -15.59 -25.00
C THR A 158 5.59 -15.66 -25.01
N TRP A 159 4.94 -15.39 -23.87
CA TRP A 159 3.50 -15.43 -23.70
C TRP A 159 2.97 -14.09 -23.18
N TYR A 160 2.69 -13.20 -24.13
CA TYR A 160 2.13 -11.89 -23.84
C TYR A 160 0.64 -11.97 -23.49
N LEU A 161 0.32 -11.65 -22.23
CA LEU A 161 -1.05 -11.59 -21.70
C LEU A 161 -1.38 -10.16 -21.25
N ASN A 162 -1.36 -9.20 -22.19
CA ASN A 162 -1.69 -7.79 -21.94
C ASN A 162 -0.89 -7.14 -20.80
N ASP A 163 0.41 -7.45 -20.69
CA ASP A 163 1.30 -6.87 -19.68
C ASP A 163 0.79 -7.09 -18.23
N THR A 164 0.28 -8.30 -17.94
CA THR A 164 -0.31 -8.68 -16.64
C THR A 164 0.60 -9.57 -15.80
N ASP A 165 0.31 -9.68 -14.49
CA ASP A 165 1.06 -10.49 -13.53
C ASP A 165 0.67 -11.98 -13.50
N TRP A 166 0.32 -12.52 -14.66
CA TRP A 166 -0.13 -13.91 -14.78
C TRP A 166 0.92 -14.91 -14.28
N LEU A 167 2.21 -14.58 -14.43
CA LEU A 167 3.32 -15.39 -13.90
C LEU A 167 3.32 -15.44 -12.38
N ALA A 168 3.10 -14.31 -11.72
CA ALA A 168 3.01 -14.25 -10.27
C ALA A 168 1.79 -15.05 -9.77
N ALA A 169 0.65 -14.94 -10.43
CA ALA A 169 -0.54 -15.72 -10.10
C ALA A 169 -0.34 -17.24 -10.32
N SER A 170 0.22 -17.64 -11.45
CA SER A 170 0.49 -19.05 -11.77
C SER A 170 1.52 -19.70 -10.84
N SER A 171 2.63 -19.00 -10.58
CA SER A 171 3.64 -19.49 -9.64
C SER A 171 3.09 -19.54 -8.21
N ALA A 172 2.24 -18.59 -7.79
CA ALA A 172 1.57 -18.65 -6.50
C ALA A 172 0.65 -19.88 -6.37
N LEU A 173 -0.10 -20.24 -7.42
CA LEU A 173 -0.89 -21.48 -7.46
C LEU A 173 0.00 -22.72 -7.30
N LEU A 174 1.06 -22.81 -8.10
CA LEU A 174 1.96 -23.97 -8.12
C LEU A 174 2.70 -24.13 -6.79
N VAL A 175 3.34 -23.06 -6.31
CA VAL A 175 4.13 -23.09 -5.08
C VAL A 175 3.25 -23.39 -3.87
N ALA A 176 2.09 -22.75 -3.76
CA ALA A 176 1.18 -23.04 -2.66
C ALA A 176 0.62 -24.48 -2.74
N GLY A 177 0.32 -24.97 -3.95
CA GLY A 177 -0.12 -26.35 -4.16
C GLY A 177 0.94 -27.38 -3.72
N VAL A 178 2.18 -27.23 -4.20
CA VAL A 178 3.30 -28.10 -3.80
C VAL A 178 3.56 -28.00 -2.30
N TYR A 179 3.59 -26.79 -1.74
CA TYR A 179 3.84 -26.59 -0.31
C TYR A 179 2.73 -27.19 0.56
N ALA A 180 1.47 -27.17 0.11
CA ALA A 180 0.35 -27.80 0.82
C ALA A 180 0.45 -29.34 0.89
N VAL A 181 1.08 -29.95 -0.11
CA VAL A 181 1.38 -31.39 -0.15
C VAL A 181 2.54 -31.71 0.79
N VAL A 182 3.63 -30.94 0.73
CA VAL A 182 4.86 -31.18 1.50
C VAL A 182 4.70 -30.85 2.99
N VAL A 183 3.94 -29.79 3.32
CA VAL A 183 3.79 -29.29 4.70
C VAL A 183 2.31 -29.19 5.06
N PRO A 184 1.66 -30.30 5.50
CA PRO A 184 0.22 -30.35 5.73
C PRO A 184 -0.32 -29.31 6.74
N ARG A 185 0.46 -28.93 7.75
CA ARG A 185 0.09 -27.90 8.73
C ARG A 185 -0.16 -26.51 8.11
N CYS A 186 0.45 -26.23 6.97
CA CYS A 186 0.33 -24.96 6.24
C CYS A 186 -0.80 -24.97 5.20
N ARG A 187 -1.57 -26.07 5.07
CA ARG A 187 -2.67 -26.19 4.09
C ARG A 187 -3.64 -25.03 4.10
N PRO A 188 -4.11 -24.49 5.24
CA PRO A 188 -5.04 -23.37 5.23
C PRO A 188 -4.44 -22.09 4.63
N ALA A 189 -3.16 -21.80 4.92
CA ALA A 189 -2.46 -20.66 4.35
C ALA A 189 -2.23 -20.84 2.84
N CYS A 190 -1.84 -22.05 2.43
CA CYS A 190 -1.67 -22.38 1.01
C CYS A 190 -3.00 -22.30 0.24
N ALA A 191 -4.09 -22.80 0.83
CA ALA A 191 -5.42 -22.72 0.26
C ALA A 191 -5.86 -21.27 0.07
N PHE A 192 -5.59 -20.39 1.04
CA PHE A 192 -5.83 -18.96 0.89
C PHE A 192 -5.05 -18.35 -0.28
N ILE A 193 -3.74 -18.62 -0.38
CA ILE A 193 -2.91 -18.13 -1.49
C ILE A 193 -3.44 -18.64 -2.84
N MET A 194 -3.81 -19.92 -2.93
CA MET A 194 -4.37 -20.49 -4.15
C MET A 194 -5.73 -19.88 -4.51
N VAL A 195 -6.59 -19.60 -3.52
CA VAL A 195 -7.89 -18.93 -3.76
C VAL A 195 -7.70 -17.53 -4.33
N LEU A 196 -6.74 -16.75 -3.82
CA LEU A 196 -6.44 -15.43 -4.34
C LEU A 196 -5.89 -15.49 -5.77
N ALA A 197 -4.95 -16.39 -6.03
CA ALA A 197 -4.36 -16.55 -7.35
C ALA A 197 -5.34 -17.11 -8.39
N ALA A 198 -6.22 -18.04 -8.01
CA ALA A 198 -7.32 -18.51 -8.85
C ALA A 198 -8.36 -17.40 -9.09
N GLY A 199 -8.65 -16.58 -8.08
CA GLY A 199 -9.49 -15.40 -8.21
C GLY A 199 -8.93 -14.42 -9.23
N TRP A 200 -7.62 -14.16 -9.18
CA TRP A 200 -6.94 -13.33 -10.16
C TRP A 200 -7.11 -13.86 -11.59
N TRP A 201 -6.85 -15.16 -11.80
CA TRP A 201 -7.04 -15.80 -13.11
C TRP A 201 -8.49 -15.72 -13.60
N ALA A 202 -9.46 -16.00 -12.73
CA ALA A 202 -10.87 -15.91 -13.07
C ALA A 202 -11.28 -14.49 -13.49
N GLY A 203 -10.81 -13.47 -12.77
CA GLY A 203 -11.06 -12.06 -13.12
C GLY A 203 -10.50 -11.68 -14.49
N TYR A 204 -9.24 -12.03 -14.75
CA TYR A 204 -8.59 -11.76 -16.04
C TYR A 204 -9.30 -12.48 -17.20
N ILE A 205 -9.55 -13.80 -17.06
CA ILE A 205 -10.21 -14.59 -18.11
C ILE A 205 -11.60 -14.06 -18.41
N ILE A 206 -12.42 -13.75 -17.39
CA ILE A 206 -13.81 -13.32 -17.59
C ILE A 206 -13.89 -11.91 -18.19
N LEU A 207 -13.17 -10.95 -17.60
CA LEU A 207 -13.32 -9.54 -17.97
C LEU A 207 -12.49 -9.18 -19.20
N THR A 208 -11.21 -9.57 -19.23
CA THR A 208 -10.32 -9.21 -20.33
C THR A 208 -10.35 -10.28 -21.43
N GLY A 209 -10.18 -11.56 -21.08
CA GLY A 209 -10.12 -12.65 -22.07
C GLY A 209 -11.41 -12.88 -22.85
N LEU A 210 -12.53 -13.06 -22.15
CA LEU A 210 -13.83 -13.41 -22.75
C LEU A 210 -14.65 -12.18 -23.15
N SER A 211 -14.63 -11.13 -22.33
CA SER A 211 -15.45 -9.93 -22.55
C SER A 211 -14.73 -8.82 -23.31
N GLY A 212 -13.42 -8.95 -23.58
CA GLY A 212 -12.61 -7.96 -24.31
C GLY A 212 -12.52 -6.59 -23.60
N LEU A 213 -12.74 -6.55 -22.27
CA LEU A 213 -12.69 -5.31 -21.51
C LEU A 213 -11.23 -4.93 -21.23
N HIS A 214 -10.74 -4.00 -22.03
CA HIS A 214 -9.42 -3.37 -21.87
C HIS A 214 -9.59 -1.98 -21.27
N MET A 215 -9.03 -1.72 -20.09
CA MET A 215 -9.11 -0.41 -19.44
C MET A 215 -7.95 0.49 -19.85
N THR A 216 -6.74 -0.07 -19.96
CA THR A 216 -5.52 0.75 -20.15
C THR A 216 -4.71 0.48 -21.42
N PRO A 217 -5.27 0.02 -22.56
CA PRO A 217 -4.46 -0.38 -23.72
C PRO A 217 -3.55 0.76 -24.22
N PRO A 218 -2.29 0.48 -24.62
CA PRO A 218 -1.60 -0.82 -24.66
C PRO A 218 -0.91 -1.22 -23.33
N ARG A 219 -1.19 -0.53 -22.22
CA ARG A 219 -0.63 -0.86 -20.89
C ARG A 219 -1.35 -2.05 -20.27
N SER A 220 -0.76 -2.54 -19.17
CA SER A 220 -1.26 -3.57 -18.28
C SER A 220 -2.76 -3.56 -17.99
N ASP A 221 -3.46 -4.64 -18.36
CA ASP A 221 -4.86 -4.87 -17.95
C ASP A 221 -4.99 -5.66 -16.63
N ASN A 222 -3.98 -5.59 -15.76
CA ASN A 222 -3.93 -6.32 -14.49
C ASN A 222 -5.08 -5.96 -13.52
N TRP A 223 -5.76 -4.84 -13.76
CA TRP A 223 -6.96 -4.45 -13.01
C TRP A 223 -8.03 -5.54 -13.00
N SER A 224 -8.21 -6.27 -14.11
CA SER A 224 -9.24 -7.31 -14.21
C SER A 224 -8.92 -8.51 -13.31
N GLY A 225 -7.64 -8.89 -13.25
CA GLY A 225 -7.14 -9.86 -12.29
C GLY A 225 -7.32 -9.38 -10.85
N CYS A 226 -6.97 -8.14 -10.55
CA CYS A 226 -7.18 -7.56 -9.21
C CYS A 226 -8.66 -7.55 -8.78
N VAL A 227 -9.61 -7.31 -9.70
CA VAL A 227 -11.06 -7.45 -9.43
C VAL A 227 -11.40 -8.86 -8.99
N GLY A 228 -10.96 -9.87 -9.76
CA GLY A 228 -11.20 -11.27 -9.43
C GLY A 228 -10.56 -11.70 -8.10
N LEU A 229 -9.34 -11.25 -7.84
CA LEU A 229 -8.65 -11.46 -6.55
C LEU A 229 -9.44 -10.83 -5.39
N PHE A 230 -9.90 -9.59 -5.54
CA PHE A 230 -10.67 -8.92 -4.50
C PHE A 230 -12.00 -9.62 -4.24
N VAL A 231 -12.71 -10.06 -5.28
CA VAL A 231 -13.94 -10.86 -5.13
C VAL A 231 -13.65 -12.17 -4.39
N ALA A 232 -12.58 -12.89 -4.76
CA ALA A 232 -12.17 -14.11 -4.07
C ALA A 232 -11.85 -13.86 -2.58
N LEU A 233 -11.19 -12.75 -2.27
CA LEU A 233 -10.89 -12.34 -0.90
C LEU A 233 -12.17 -12.01 -0.11
N ILE A 234 -13.12 -11.30 -0.70
CA ILE A 234 -14.43 -11.02 -0.08
C ILE A 234 -15.19 -12.32 0.20
N LEU A 235 -15.25 -13.22 -0.78
CA LEU A 235 -15.89 -14.54 -0.62
C LEU A 235 -15.20 -15.37 0.46
N TYR A 236 -13.87 -15.29 0.56
CA TYR A 236 -13.11 -15.93 1.63
C TYR A 236 -13.50 -15.38 3.01
N LEU A 237 -13.54 -14.06 3.19
CA LEU A 237 -13.94 -13.42 4.45
C LEU A 237 -15.39 -13.76 4.83
N VAL A 238 -16.31 -13.80 3.86
CA VAL A 238 -17.70 -14.23 4.07
C VAL A 238 -17.75 -15.69 4.54
N ARG A 239 -17.02 -16.61 3.89
CA ARG A 239 -16.98 -18.03 4.28
C ARG A 239 -16.36 -18.24 5.66
N ARG A 240 -15.36 -17.45 6.02
CA ARG A 240 -14.75 -17.44 7.36
C ARG A 240 -15.62 -16.74 8.40
N GLN A 241 -16.74 -16.15 8.00
CA GLN A 241 -17.58 -15.29 8.81
C GLN A 241 -16.80 -14.15 9.46
N ASN A 242 -15.69 -13.69 8.88
CA ASN A 242 -14.90 -12.59 9.42
C ASN A 242 -15.52 -11.25 8.98
N ARG A 243 -16.64 -10.92 9.63
CA ARG A 243 -17.48 -9.75 9.31
C ARG A 243 -16.78 -8.43 9.61
N ALA A 244 -15.94 -8.39 10.64
CA ALA A 244 -15.10 -7.23 10.94
C ALA A 244 -14.14 -6.93 9.78
N ALA A 245 -13.38 -7.93 9.31
CA ALA A 245 -12.49 -7.79 8.15
C ALA A 245 -13.26 -7.40 6.88
N LEU A 246 -14.44 -7.99 6.66
CA LEU A 246 -15.29 -7.65 5.51
C LEU A 246 -15.72 -6.19 5.52
N MET A 247 -16.20 -5.67 6.66
CA MET A 247 -16.57 -4.26 6.80
C MET A 247 -15.36 -3.34 6.54
N ILE A 248 -14.19 -3.71 7.07
CA ILE A 248 -12.94 -2.96 6.88
C ILE A 248 -12.51 -2.93 5.40
N ALA A 249 -12.61 -4.07 4.71
CA ALA A 249 -12.34 -4.19 3.28
C ALA A 249 -13.24 -3.26 2.44
N LEU A 250 -14.54 -3.30 2.71
CA LEU A 250 -15.55 -2.51 2.02
C LEU A 250 -15.38 -0.99 2.25
N CYS A 251 -15.18 -0.58 3.50
CA CYS A 251 -14.94 0.83 3.81
C CYS A 251 -13.58 1.31 3.26
N GLY A 252 -12.57 0.44 3.27
CA GLY A 252 -11.27 0.70 2.64
C GLY A 252 -11.42 0.97 1.15
N PHE A 253 -12.16 0.10 0.44
CA PHE A 253 -12.45 0.27 -0.98
C PHE A 253 -13.09 1.64 -1.28
N LEU A 254 -14.12 2.03 -0.52
CA LEU A 254 -14.76 3.32 -0.71
C LEU A 254 -13.79 4.50 -0.46
N ALA A 255 -12.99 4.43 0.61
CA ALA A 255 -12.03 5.47 0.95
C ALA A 255 -10.93 5.62 -0.12
N GLY A 256 -10.39 4.50 -0.62
CA GLY A 256 -9.39 4.49 -1.68
C GLY A 256 -9.93 5.04 -3.00
N GLY A 257 -11.14 4.62 -3.39
CA GLY A 257 -11.74 5.09 -4.63
C GLY A 257 -12.05 6.58 -4.62
N ILE A 258 -12.62 7.10 -3.53
CA ILE A 258 -12.84 8.54 -3.35
C ILE A 258 -11.49 9.28 -3.37
N GLY A 259 -10.50 8.76 -2.66
CA GLY A 259 -9.18 9.39 -2.58
C GLY A 259 -8.53 9.56 -3.94
N PHE A 260 -8.60 8.54 -4.81
CA PHE A 260 -7.94 8.61 -6.11
C PHE A 260 -8.69 9.55 -7.06
N ALA A 261 -10.03 9.46 -7.11
CA ALA A 261 -10.83 10.36 -7.94
C ALA A 261 -10.65 11.83 -7.55
N VAL A 262 -10.68 12.15 -6.25
CA VAL A 262 -10.47 13.52 -5.76
C VAL A 262 -9.01 13.96 -5.95
N GLY A 263 -8.05 13.05 -5.74
CA GLY A 263 -6.64 13.31 -6.00
C GLY A 263 -6.42 13.75 -7.44
N ASP A 264 -6.94 12.99 -8.40
CA ASP A 264 -6.76 13.29 -9.82
C ASP A 264 -7.51 14.53 -10.27
N PHE A 265 -8.63 14.86 -9.63
CA PHE A 265 -9.29 16.14 -9.86
C PHE A 265 -8.38 17.33 -9.55
N VAL A 266 -7.66 17.30 -8.43
CA VAL A 266 -6.68 18.34 -8.10
C VAL A 266 -5.52 18.35 -9.10
N ASN A 267 -5.09 17.18 -9.58
CA ASN A 267 -4.12 17.08 -10.67
C ASN A 267 -4.62 17.76 -11.95
N MET A 268 -5.86 17.50 -12.37
CA MET A 268 -6.45 18.13 -13.56
C MET A 268 -6.56 19.64 -13.43
N LEU A 269 -7.04 20.15 -12.29
CA LEU A 269 -7.09 21.60 -12.04
C LEU A 269 -5.70 22.25 -12.09
N GLY A 270 -4.71 21.56 -11.53
CA GLY A 270 -3.31 21.98 -11.58
C GLY A 270 -2.76 22.03 -13.00
N ARG A 271 -3.02 21.00 -13.80
CA ARG A 271 -2.58 20.92 -15.20
C ARG A 271 -3.28 21.92 -16.10
N ALA A 272 -4.56 22.20 -15.83
CA ALA A 272 -5.35 23.24 -16.50
C ALA A 272 -4.97 24.66 -16.04
N GLN A 273 -4.16 24.80 -14.98
CA GLN A 273 -3.86 26.08 -14.33
C GLN A 273 -5.15 26.86 -14.01
N TRP A 274 -6.17 26.16 -13.50
CA TRP A 274 -7.51 26.73 -13.36
C TRP A 274 -7.74 27.37 -11.98
N GLY A 275 -8.57 28.41 -11.93
CA GLY A 275 -8.99 29.04 -10.67
C GLY A 275 -7.83 29.72 -9.92
N PRO A 276 -7.71 29.54 -8.58
CA PRO A 276 -6.62 30.13 -7.80
C PRO A 276 -5.22 29.68 -8.26
N ILE A 277 -5.09 28.47 -8.82
CA ILE A 277 -3.80 27.93 -9.28
C ILE A 277 -3.24 28.78 -10.42
N GLY A 278 -4.07 29.12 -11.40
CA GLY A 278 -3.66 30.00 -12.51
C GLY A 278 -3.44 31.45 -12.10
N ARG A 279 -4.07 31.92 -11.02
CA ARG A 279 -3.96 33.32 -10.56
C ARG A 279 -2.76 33.56 -9.66
N LEU A 280 -2.33 32.56 -8.91
CA LEU A 280 -1.26 32.67 -7.92
C LEU A 280 0.02 32.05 -8.46
N GLU A 281 1.00 32.88 -8.82
CA GLU A 281 2.31 32.46 -9.35
C GLU A 281 3.04 31.44 -8.45
N ALA A 282 2.81 31.53 -7.13
CA ALA A 282 3.34 30.56 -6.17
C ALA A 282 2.89 29.11 -6.46
N LEU A 283 1.68 28.92 -6.98
CA LEU A 283 1.07 27.61 -7.28
C LEU A 283 1.36 27.11 -8.70
N GLN A 284 1.85 27.97 -9.58
CA GLN A 284 2.20 27.60 -10.95
C GLN A 284 3.50 26.78 -11.00
N GLY A 285 3.59 25.85 -11.94
CA GLY A 285 4.81 25.04 -12.18
C GLY A 285 5.12 23.99 -11.09
N LEU A 286 4.15 23.65 -10.24
CA LEU A 286 4.24 22.55 -9.29
C LEU A 286 3.99 21.20 -9.96
N ASP A 287 4.54 20.13 -9.40
CA ASP A 287 4.33 18.76 -9.88
C ASP A 287 2.99 18.20 -9.37
N TYR A 288 1.90 18.59 -10.04
CA TYR A 288 0.54 18.22 -9.65
C TYR A 288 0.26 16.72 -9.71
N TRP A 289 1.05 15.96 -10.46
CA TRP A 289 0.98 14.51 -10.44
C TRP A 289 1.38 13.96 -9.06
N LYS A 290 2.51 14.43 -8.52
CA LYS A 290 2.96 14.05 -7.18
C LYS A 290 2.02 14.48 -6.07
N TRP A 291 1.44 15.67 -6.22
CA TRP A 291 0.42 16.13 -5.27
C TRP A 291 -0.82 15.25 -5.29
N MET A 292 -1.25 14.77 -6.46
CA MET A 292 -2.33 13.79 -6.53
C MET A 292 -1.97 12.50 -5.82
N GLU A 293 -0.75 11.97 -6.01
CA GLU A 293 -0.33 10.74 -5.34
C GLU A 293 -0.34 10.91 -3.81
N GLN A 294 0.19 12.03 -3.30
CA GLN A 294 0.16 12.36 -1.88
C GLN A 294 -1.26 12.57 -1.35
N LEU A 295 -2.13 13.26 -2.10
CA LEU A 295 -3.51 13.54 -1.71
C LEU A 295 -4.37 12.27 -1.72
N PHE A 296 -4.18 11.41 -2.72
CA PHE A 296 -4.79 10.09 -2.75
C PHE A 296 -4.40 9.29 -1.51
N GLY A 297 -3.10 9.21 -1.20
CA GLY A 297 -2.60 8.58 0.01
C GLY A 297 -3.21 9.19 1.28
N LEU A 298 -3.30 10.51 1.37
CA LEU A 298 -3.86 11.24 2.50
C LEU A 298 -5.33 10.86 2.77
N ILE A 299 -6.19 10.93 1.74
CA ILE A 299 -7.62 10.65 1.87
C ILE A 299 -7.85 9.18 2.20
N MET A 300 -7.14 8.27 1.52
CA MET A 300 -7.20 6.83 1.79
C MET A 300 -6.74 6.54 3.23
N GLY A 301 -5.59 7.06 3.65
CA GLY A 301 -5.06 6.86 5.01
C GLY A 301 -5.99 7.40 6.09
N ALA A 302 -6.60 8.57 5.87
CA ALA A 302 -7.60 9.14 6.79
C ALA A 302 -8.85 8.24 6.90
N GLY A 303 -9.38 7.76 5.77
CA GLY A 303 -10.54 6.88 5.74
C GLY A 303 -10.27 5.53 6.42
N VAL A 304 -9.14 4.88 6.10
CA VAL A 304 -8.74 3.61 6.73
C VAL A 304 -8.45 3.80 8.22
N GLY A 305 -7.72 4.86 8.59
CA GLY A 305 -7.45 5.22 9.98
C GLY A 305 -8.73 5.44 10.78
N MET A 306 -9.72 6.12 10.20
CA MET A 306 -11.03 6.32 10.82
C MET A 306 -11.74 4.99 11.08
N VAL A 307 -11.75 4.08 10.11
CA VAL A 307 -12.40 2.76 10.26
C VAL A 307 -11.72 1.96 11.38
N PHE A 308 -10.39 1.81 11.34
CA PHE A 308 -9.68 1.03 12.34
C PHE A 308 -9.77 1.67 13.74
N LEU A 309 -9.47 2.96 13.86
CA LEU A 309 -9.32 3.60 15.17
C LEU A 309 -10.64 4.01 15.82
N ARG A 310 -11.66 4.38 15.02
CA ARG A 310 -12.95 4.84 15.54
C ARG A 310 -14.02 3.77 15.51
N CYS A 311 -14.08 2.94 14.46
CA CYS A 311 -15.15 1.96 14.31
C CYS A 311 -14.80 0.59 14.89
N VAL A 312 -13.55 0.13 14.73
CA VAL A 312 -13.14 -1.25 15.07
C VAL A 312 -12.47 -1.34 16.43
N ARG A 313 -11.42 -0.55 16.64
CA ARG A 313 -10.57 -0.52 17.85
C ARG A 313 -11.36 -0.55 19.17
N PRO A 314 -12.44 0.23 19.37
CA PRO A 314 -13.13 0.27 20.66
C PRO A 314 -13.91 -1.00 21.00
N LYS A 315 -14.24 -1.85 20.00
CA LYS A 315 -15.20 -2.95 20.18
C LYS A 315 -14.63 -4.32 19.84
N LEU A 316 -13.57 -4.40 19.05
CA LEU A 316 -13.02 -5.68 18.61
C LEU A 316 -12.39 -6.43 19.78
N ALA A 317 -12.82 -7.66 20.04
CA ALA A 317 -12.17 -8.54 21.01
C ALA A 317 -10.70 -8.78 20.63
N PRO A 318 -9.76 -8.86 21.58
CA PRO A 318 -8.36 -9.20 21.28
C PRO A 318 -8.26 -10.54 20.52
N PRO A 319 -7.48 -10.61 19.44
CA PRO A 319 -7.25 -11.88 18.75
C PRO A 319 -6.45 -12.84 19.64
N ALA A 320 -6.65 -14.15 19.45
CA ALA A 320 -5.94 -15.16 20.23
C ALA A 320 -4.42 -15.12 19.96
N GLU A 321 -3.62 -15.04 21.02
CA GLU A 321 -2.16 -15.23 21.03
C GLU A 321 -1.85 -16.66 21.51
N ASP A 322 -2.29 -17.65 20.71
CA ASP A 322 -2.31 -19.08 21.04
C ASP A 322 -1.01 -19.83 20.72
N GLU A 323 -0.02 -19.16 20.13
CA GLU A 323 1.29 -19.72 19.77
C GLU A 323 2.39 -18.64 19.92
N ASP A 324 3.65 -19.04 19.98
CA ASP A 324 4.77 -18.10 19.99
C ASP A 324 4.96 -17.45 18.61
N GLY A 325 4.84 -16.13 18.54
CA GLY A 325 4.94 -15.36 17.31
C GLY A 325 6.34 -15.19 16.71
N ARG A 326 7.32 -16.02 17.08
CA ARG A 326 8.75 -15.81 16.73
C ARG A 326 9.02 -15.92 15.23
N ASN A 327 8.40 -16.87 14.53
CA ASN A 327 8.76 -17.16 13.14
C ASN A 327 8.24 -16.07 12.21
N LEU A 328 6.94 -15.78 12.21
CA LEU A 328 6.36 -14.75 11.36
C LEU A 328 6.90 -13.36 11.69
N ASN A 329 7.17 -13.04 12.95
CA ASN A 329 7.82 -11.76 13.28
C ASN A 329 9.23 -11.67 12.68
N THR A 330 10.00 -12.76 12.67
CA THR A 330 11.34 -12.76 12.07
C THR A 330 11.25 -12.62 10.55
N VAL A 331 10.37 -13.40 9.91
CA VAL A 331 10.09 -13.30 8.47
C VAL A 331 9.62 -11.89 8.10
N GLY A 332 8.70 -11.32 8.88
CA GLY A 332 8.20 -9.97 8.69
C GLY A 332 9.29 -8.89 8.82
N LEU A 333 10.20 -9.01 9.78
CA LEU A 333 11.32 -8.06 9.89
C LEU A 333 12.31 -8.18 8.72
N VAL A 334 12.65 -9.40 8.30
CA VAL A 334 13.50 -9.61 7.11
C VAL A 334 12.82 -9.05 5.87
N PHE A 335 11.52 -9.32 5.71
CA PHE A 335 10.74 -8.79 4.60
C PHE A 335 10.71 -7.26 4.61
N LEU A 336 10.36 -6.62 5.73
CA LEU A 336 10.21 -5.17 5.82
C LEU A 336 11.54 -4.40 5.73
N LEU A 337 12.61 -4.90 6.36
CA LEU A 337 13.86 -4.15 6.49
C LEU A 337 14.92 -4.54 5.47
N ILE A 338 14.78 -5.68 4.79
CA ILE A 338 15.74 -6.14 3.78
C ILE A 338 15.04 -6.27 2.42
N VAL A 339 14.07 -7.19 2.28
CA VAL A 339 13.46 -7.48 0.97
C VAL A 339 12.77 -6.25 0.39
N MET A 340 11.87 -5.63 1.14
CA MET A 340 11.13 -4.43 0.74
C MET A 340 12.07 -3.25 0.44
N MET A 341 13.13 -3.08 1.23
CA MET A 341 14.11 -2.01 1.02
C MET A 341 14.90 -2.26 -0.26
N TRP A 342 15.36 -3.50 -0.48
CA TRP A 342 16.08 -3.87 -1.69
C TRP A 342 15.22 -3.67 -2.95
N SER A 343 13.99 -4.19 -2.96
CA SER A 343 13.07 -4.09 -4.09
C SER A 343 12.73 -2.65 -4.51
N ASN A 344 12.94 -1.68 -3.62
CA ASN A 344 12.80 -0.26 -3.92
C ASN A 344 14.16 0.39 -4.23
N LEU A 345 15.09 0.40 -3.29
CA LEU A 345 16.26 1.28 -3.32
C LEU A 345 17.32 0.89 -4.36
N HIS A 346 17.36 -0.35 -4.84
CA HIS A 346 18.25 -0.72 -5.95
C HIS A 346 17.96 0.09 -7.23
N LYS A 347 16.71 0.53 -7.42
CA LYS A 347 16.29 1.34 -8.57
C LYS A 347 17.00 2.69 -8.62
N ASN A 348 17.44 3.21 -7.47
CA ASN A 348 18.19 4.46 -7.41
C ASN A 348 19.51 4.34 -8.17
N VAL A 349 20.26 3.27 -7.93
CA VAL A 349 21.54 3.01 -8.60
C VAL A 349 21.34 2.86 -10.11
N LEU A 350 20.30 2.12 -10.52
CA LEU A 350 19.94 1.96 -11.93
C LEU A 350 19.57 3.29 -12.59
N ASN A 351 18.82 4.15 -11.89
CA ASN A 351 18.39 5.45 -12.40
C ASN A 351 19.55 6.44 -12.46
N TRP A 352 20.46 6.42 -11.49
CA TRP A 352 21.67 7.24 -11.51
C TRP A 352 22.61 6.83 -12.65
N ALA A 353 22.79 5.54 -12.89
CA ALA A 353 23.57 5.03 -14.02
C ALA A 353 22.94 5.46 -15.35
N LYS A 354 21.63 5.26 -15.53
CA LYS A 354 20.90 5.67 -16.74
C LYS A 354 20.89 7.18 -16.99
N GLY A 355 21.00 7.99 -15.93
CA GLY A 355 21.00 9.45 -16.00
C GLY A 355 22.40 10.06 -16.04
N ASP A 356 23.45 9.26 -16.21
CA ASP A 356 24.85 9.71 -16.20
C ASP A 356 25.21 10.52 -14.92
N HIS A 357 24.59 10.18 -13.78
CA HIS A 357 24.80 10.86 -12.49
C HIS A 357 25.93 10.23 -11.67
N ILE A 358 26.41 9.06 -12.07
CA ILE A 358 27.53 8.32 -11.49
C ILE A 358 28.42 7.81 -12.63
N PRO A 359 29.73 7.63 -12.41
CA PRO A 359 30.61 7.08 -13.44
C PRO A 359 30.22 5.63 -13.76
N ASP A 360 30.41 5.19 -15.00
CA ASP A 360 30.16 3.79 -15.39
C ASP A 360 31.09 2.81 -14.66
N HIS A 361 32.35 3.22 -14.49
CA HIS A 361 33.40 2.43 -13.87
C HIS A 361 34.13 3.24 -12.78
N PHE A 362 34.50 2.55 -11.71
CA PHE A 362 35.33 3.06 -10.65
C PHE A 362 36.38 2.01 -10.28
N PHE A 363 37.66 2.38 -10.36
CA PHE A 363 38.80 1.44 -10.26
C PHE A 363 38.71 0.23 -11.20
N GLY A 364 38.22 0.43 -12.44
CA GLY A 364 38.09 -0.64 -13.43
C GLY A 364 36.94 -1.63 -13.18
N VAL A 365 36.14 -1.42 -12.12
CA VAL A 365 34.95 -2.21 -11.81
C VAL A 365 33.71 -1.38 -12.09
N ARG A 366 32.67 -1.98 -12.66
CA ARG A 366 31.38 -1.29 -12.87
C ARG A 366 30.80 -0.79 -11.56
N THR A 367 30.31 0.45 -11.55
CA THR A 367 29.90 1.15 -10.32
C THR A 367 28.77 0.45 -9.57
N GLU A 368 27.90 -0.28 -10.25
CA GLU A 368 26.79 -1.03 -9.64
C GLU A 368 27.27 -2.13 -8.69
N TRP A 369 28.45 -2.72 -8.91
CA TRP A 369 29.02 -3.73 -8.00
C TRP A 369 29.46 -3.13 -6.67
N TRP A 370 29.96 -1.89 -6.67
CA TRP A 370 30.27 -1.17 -5.44
C TRP A 370 29.02 -0.91 -4.62
N PHE A 371 27.93 -0.51 -5.26
CA PHE A 371 26.64 -0.35 -4.59
C PHE A 371 26.04 -1.68 -4.13
N LEU A 372 26.25 -2.77 -4.88
CA LEU A 372 25.88 -4.12 -4.44
C LEU A 372 26.61 -4.49 -3.14
N LEU A 373 27.93 -4.25 -3.07
CA LEU A 373 28.71 -4.49 -1.86
C LEU A 373 28.16 -3.69 -0.67
N VAL A 374 27.89 -2.40 -0.85
CA VAL A 374 27.26 -1.55 0.18
C VAL A 374 25.92 -2.15 0.62
N GLY A 375 25.09 -2.54 -0.34
CA GLY A 375 23.81 -3.19 -0.11
C GLY A 375 23.90 -4.48 0.72
N LEU A 376 24.87 -5.33 0.40
CA LEU A 376 25.12 -6.58 1.12
C LEU A 376 25.61 -6.32 2.55
N LEU A 377 26.50 -5.36 2.76
CA LEU A 377 26.97 -4.98 4.09
C LEU A 377 25.84 -4.42 4.97
N LEU A 378 25.00 -3.55 4.40
CA LEU A 378 23.83 -3.01 5.11
C LEU A 378 22.81 -4.12 5.44
N SER A 379 22.55 -5.02 4.50
CA SER A 379 21.65 -6.17 4.71
C SER A 379 22.19 -7.11 5.79
N ALA A 380 23.50 -7.36 5.80
CA ALA A 380 24.15 -8.16 6.83
C ALA A 380 24.06 -7.50 8.22
N ALA A 381 24.22 -6.18 8.30
CA ALA A 381 24.07 -5.43 9.56
C ALA A 381 22.63 -5.51 10.09
N VAL A 382 21.62 -5.34 9.23
CA VAL A 382 20.20 -5.49 9.60
C VAL A 382 19.90 -6.93 10.02
N LEU A 383 20.39 -7.92 9.28
CA LEU A 383 20.21 -9.33 9.63
C LEU A 383 20.83 -9.66 10.99
N MET A 384 22.04 -9.17 11.27
CA MET A 384 22.69 -9.30 12.57
C MET A 384 21.85 -8.66 13.68
N ALA A 385 21.29 -7.48 13.45
CA ALA A 385 20.39 -6.82 14.40
C ALA A 385 19.12 -7.66 14.67
N ILE A 386 18.51 -8.25 13.63
CA ILE A 386 17.34 -9.14 13.77
C ILE A 386 17.71 -10.39 14.59
N ILE A 387 18.86 -11.03 14.30
CA ILE A 387 19.34 -12.21 15.01
C ILE A 387 19.61 -11.88 16.49
N ARG A 388 20.34 -10.80 16.78
CA ARG A 388 20.61 -10.37 18.16
C ARG A 388 19.34 -9.98 18.91
N ARG A 389 18.38 -9.33 18.25
CA ARG A 389 17.05 -9.04 18.82
C ARG A 389 16.32 -10.33 19.17
N ARG A 390 16.36 -11.35 18.30
CA ARG A 390 15.72 -12.65 18.57
C ARG A 390 16.32 -13.34 19.80
N ARG A 391 17.61 -13.12 20.06
CA ARG A 391 18.31 -13.57 21.27
C ARG A 391 18.11 -12.65 22.49
N GLN A 392 17.39 -11.53 22.33
CA GLN A 392 17.21 -10.48 23.35
C GLN A 392 18.53 -9.79 23.77
N GLU A 393 19.52 -9.78 22.88
CA GLU A 393 20.89 -9.28 23.11
C GLU A 393 21.19 -7.99 22.34
N LEU A 394 20.16 -7.30 21.81
CA LEU A 394 20.33 -6.04 21.07
C LEU A 394 19.92 -4.85 21.96
N PRO A 395 20.87 -4.13 22.57
CA PRO A 395 20.56 -2.98 23.44
C PRO A 395 19.80 -1.86 22.72
N LEU A 396 20.00 -1.72 21.40
CA LEU A 396 19.33 -0.72 20.57
C LEU A 396 17.81 -0.99 20.43
N ALA A 397 17.35 -2.23 20.62
CA ALA A 397 15.95 -2.57 20.47
C ALA A 397 15.18 -2.28 21.77
N PRO A 398 14.09 -1.49 21.73
CA PRO A 398 13.27 -1.25 22.91
C PRO A 398 12.70 -2.52 23.53
N SER A 399 12.60 -2.54 24.86
CA SER A 399 12.06 -3.66 25.63
C SER A 399 10.54 -3.81 25.47
N SER A 400 9.80 -2.71 25.31
CA SER A 400 8.35 -2.72 25.13
C SER A 400 7.94 -2.98 23.68
N ALA A 401 6.78 -3.63 23.48
CA ALA A 401 6.23 -3.85 22.15
C ALA A 401 5.92 -2.54 21.41
N PHE A 402 5.40 -1.55 22.16
CA PHE A 402 5.14 -0.21 21.67
C PHE A 402 6.41 0.48 21.14
N GLY A 403 7.48 0.50 21.93
CA GLY A 403 8.75 1.11 21.52
C GLY A 403 9.37 0.43 20.29
N ARG A 404 9.24 -0.91 20.19
CA ARG A 404 9.66 -1.63 18.98
C ARG A 404 8.86 -1.23 17.75
N GLY A 405 7.55 -1.00 17.90
CA GLY A 405 6.70 -0.48 16.85
C GLY A 405 7.10 0.94 16.42
N GLN A 406 7.43 1.82 17.37
CA GLN A 406 7.91 3.18 17.07
C GLN A 406 9.22 3.14 16.28
N LEU A 407 10.20 2.36 16.75
CA LEU A 407 11.47 2.20 16.05
C LEU A 407 11.27 1.67 14.63
N LEU A 408 10.43 0.64 14.46
CA LEU A 408 10.15 0.07 13.14
C LEU A 408 9.48 1.09 12.20
N PHE A 409 8.52 1.89 12.70
CA PHE A 409 7.88 2.96 11.93
C PHE A 409 8.89 4.01 11.48
N LEU A 410 9.71 4.51 12.41
CA LEU A 410 10.69 5.56 12.12
C LEU A 410 11.78 5.06 11.15
N LEU A 411 12.23 3.81 11.29
CA LEU A 411 13.19 3.21 10.36
C LEU A 411 12.63 3.13 8.94
N ILE A 412 11.42 2.58 8.77
CA ILE A 412 10.81 2.46 7.43
C ILE A 412 10.58 3.86 6.83
N LEU A 413 10.06 4.80 7.63
CA LEU A 413 9.77 6.16 7.20
C LEU A 413 11.02 6.88 6.70
N TRP A 414 12.08 6.91 7.52
CA TRP A 414 13.27 7.70 7.20
C TRP A 414 14.15 7.04 6.14
N VAL A 415 14.20 5.70 6.07
CA VAL A 415 14.88 5.02 4.95
C VAL A 415 14.17 5.31 3.64
N ALA A 416 12.83 5.30 3.62
CA ALA A 416 12.06 5.65 2.42
C ALA A 416 12.26 7.12 2.00
N ILE A 417 12.15 8.07 2.94
CA ILE A 417 12.34 9.50 2.64
C ILE A 417 13.76 9.78 2.17
N ALA A 418 14.78 9.22 2.83
CA ALA A 418 16.17 9.36 2.41
C ALA A 418 16.38 8.77 1.02
N GLY A 419 15.85 7.57 0.77
CA GLY A 419 15.90 6.93 -0.55
C GLY A 419 15.30 7.81 -1.64
N ALA A 420 14.07 8.31 -1.46
CA ALA A 420 13.42 9.20 -2.42
C ALA A 420 14.19 10.51 -2.62
N PHE A 421 14.73 11.08 -1.53
CA PHE A 421 15.53 12.30 -1.61
C PHE A 421 16.79 12.11 -2.46
N VAL A 422 17.58 11.04 -2.22
CA VAL A 422 18.81 10.80 -3.00
C VAL A 422 18.48 10.43 -4.46
N GLN A 423 17.37 9.73 -4.72
CA GLN A 423 16.91 9.48 -6.09
C GLN A 423 16.63 10.78 -6.85
N ALA A 424 15.96 11.73 -6.21
CA ALA A 424 15.55 12.97 -6.85
C ALA A 424 16.59 14.09 -6.81
N PHE A 425 17.64 13.94 -5.99
CA PHE A 425 18.67 14.96 -5.77
C PHE A 425 19.26 15.54 -7.07
N PRO A 426 19.60 14.74 -8.09
CA PRO A 426 20.10 15.28 -9.37
C PRO A 426 19.13 16.25 -10.07
N GLY A 427 17.83 16.10 -9.84
CA GLY A 427 16.77 16.93 -10.44
C GLY A 427 16.24 18.06 -9.56
N MET A 428 16.83 18.31 -8.39
CA MET A 428 16.31 19.23 -7.36
C MET A 428 16.30 20.71 -7.77
N ALA A 429 17.03 21.10 -8.82
CA ALA A 429 16.97 22.47 -9.34
C ALA A 429 15.57 22.85 -9.88
N ARG A 430 14.74 21.85 -10.24
CA ARG A 430 13.36 22.10 -10.71
C ARG A 430 12.45 22.41 -9.53
N LYS A 431 11.72 23.54 -9.61
CA LYS A 431 10.74 24.00 -8.59
C LYS A 431 9.81 22.89 -8.09
N GLY A 432 9.23 22.11 -9.01
CA GLY A 432 8.33 21.01 -8.67
C GLY A 432 9.01 19.92 -7.83
N ALA A 433 10.20 19.45 -8.24
CA ALA A 433 10.95 18.43 -7.52
C ALA A 433 11.37 18.93 -6.13
N PHE A 434 11.95 20.13 -6.06
CA PHE A 434 12.34 20.74 -4.78
C PHE A 434 11.17 20.80 -3.79
N PHE A 435 10.01 21.28 -4.26
CA PHE A 435 8.85 21.43 -3.41
C PHE A 435 8.31 20.07 -2.94
N VAL A 436 8.13 19.10 -3.84
CA VAL A 436 7.64 17.76 -3.49
C VAL A 436 8.52 17.08 -2.45
N HIS A 437 9.83 17.09 -2.63
CA HIS A 437 10.71 16.45 -1.64
C HIS A 437 10.74 17.24 -0.32
N THR A 438 10.62 18.57 -0.36
CA THR A 438 10.43 19.36 0.88
C THR A 438 9.17 18.94 1.63
N THR A 439 8.05 18.68 0.94
CA THR A 439 6.85 18.18 1.61
C THR A 439 7.07 16.79 2.21
N PHE A 440 7.84 15.90 1.58
CA PHE A 440 8.16 14.59 2.16
C PHE A 440 8.89 14.72 3.50
N TRP A 441 9.88 15.61 3.58
CA TRP A 441 10.60 15.88 4.82
C TRP A 441 9.71 16.48 5.90
N ILE A 442 8.86 17.46 5.54
CA ILE A 442 7.90 18.07 6.48
C ILE A 442 6.91 17.02 6.99
N THR A 443 6.28 16.25 6.10
CA THR A 443 5.32 15.20 6.46
C THR A 443 5.98 14.12 7.30
N GLY A 444 7.19 13.66 6.95
CA GLY A 444 7.97 12.71 7.73
C GLY A 444 8.34 13.23 9.12
N GLY A 445 8.71 14.51 9.21
CA GLY A 445 8.96 15.20 10.47
C GLY A 445 7.72 15.23 11.36
N ILE A 446 6.56 15.64 10.81
CA ILE A 446 5.28 15.65 11.55
C ILE A 446 4.89 14.24 12.00
N CYS A 447 4.97 13.24 11.13
CA CYS A 447 4.74 11.84 11.49
C CYS A 447 5.64 11.39 12.65
N SER A 448 6.92 11.77 12.62
CA SER A 448 7.88 11.44 13.67
C SER A 448 7.52 12.12 15.00
N LEU A 449 7.17 13.40 14.97
CA LEU A 449 6.73 14.14 16.16
C LEU A 449 5.47 13.51 16.77
N VAL A 450 4.48 13.17 15.94
CA VAL A 450 3.26 12.50 16.43
C VAL A 450 3.63 11.15 17.04
N VAL A 451 4.40 10.30 16.36
CA VAL A 451 4.80 8.98 16.86
C VAL A 451 5.57 9.06 18.17
N LEU A 452 6.49 10.01 18.31
CA LEU A 452 7.27 10.23 19.54
C LEU A 452 6.43 10.83 20.68
N SER A 453 5.36 11.56 20.36
CA SER A 453 4.43 12.14 21.36
C SER A 453 3.42 11.15 21.94
N LEU A 454 3.25 9.98 21.29
CA LEU A 454 2.32 8.95 21.77
C LEU A 454 2.81 8.36 23.09
N SER A 455 1.92 8.30 24.09
CA SER A 455 2.27 7.99 25.49
C SER A 455 2.69 6.55 25.76
N GLY A 456 2.41 5.61 24.86
CA GLY A 456 2.65 4.17 25.05
C GLY A 456 1.87 3.54 26.22
N LYS A 457 0.92 4.27 26.82
CA LYS A 457 0.06 3.75 27.90
C LYS A 457 -1.19 3.11 27.30
N PRO A 458 -1.50 1.84 27.64
CA PRO A 458 -2.68 1.18 27.11
C PRO A 458 -3.93 1.92 27.57
N ARG A 459 -4.91 2.03 26.67
CA ARG A 459 -6.23 2.55 27.02
C ARG A 459 -7.04 1.47 27.72
N THR A 460 -7.86 1.88 28.68
CA THR A 460 -8.81 0.98 29.34
C THR A 460 -9.72 0.35 28.27
N PRO A 461 -9.83 -0.98 28.23
CA PRO A 461 -10.77 -1.66 27.34
C PRO A 461 -12.19 -1.12 27.56
N THR A 462 -12.97 -1.07 26.48
CA THR A 462 -14.42 -0.87 26.63
C THR A 462 -15.05 -2.20 27.03
N ASP A 463 -16.12 -2.18 27.83
CA ASP A 463 -16.82 -3.41 28.26
C ASP A 463 -17.40 -4.23 27.09
N LEU A 464 -17.59 -3.59 25.93
CA LEU A 464 -18.08 -4.24 24.72
C LEU A 464 -16.93 -4.95 23.97
N GLN A 465 -16.90 -6.28 24.00
CA GLN A 465 -15.95 -7.10 23.25
C GLN A 465 -16.67 -7.99 22.22
N LEU A 466 -16.68 -7.53 20.97
CA LEU A 466 -17.29 -8.22 19.83
C LEU A 466 -16.26 -9.11 19.15
N THR A 467 -16.60 -10.37 18.93
CA THR A 467 -15.79 -11.26 18.09
C THR A 467 -15.80 -10.80 16.63
N PRO A 468 -14.80 -11.15 15.81
CA PRO A 468 -14.79 -10.79 14.39
C PRO A 468 -16.00 -11.30 13.60
N SER A 469 -16.69 -12.32 14.10
CA SER A 469 -17.87 -12.93 13.47
C SER A 469 -19.21 -12.34 13.88
N ASP A 470 -19.22 -11.39 14.80
CA ASP A 470 -20.43 -10.77 15.32
C ASP A 470 -21.24 -10.04 14.21
N ILE A 471 -22.57 -10.19 14.23
CA ILE A 471 -23.48 -9.61 13.23
C ILE A 471 -23.51 -8.08 13.23
N SER A 472 -23.09 -7.45 14.32
CA SER A 472 -23.00 -5.99 14.44
C SER A 472 -21.92 -5.39 13.53
N TRP A 473 -20.96 -6.19 13.05
CA TRP A 473 -20.02 -5.80 11.99
C TRP A 473 -20.72 -5.79 10.64
N ARG A 474 -21.57 -4.79 10.44
CA ARG A 474 -22.21 -4.50 9.16
C ARG A 474 -21.99 -3.03 8.80
N PRO A 475 -21.71 -2.72 7.53
CA PRO A 475 -21.63 -1.32 7.11
C PRO A 475 -22.93 -0.58 7.46
N GLY A 476 -22.80 0.54 8.18
CA GLY A 476 -23.94 1.35 8.60
C GLY A 476 -24.55 2.16 7.46
N VAL A 477 -25.65 2.87 7.72
CA VAL A 477 -26.36 3.70 6.72
C VAL A 477 -25.42 4.70 6.02
N ARG A 478 -24.46 5.28 6.76
CA ARG A 478 -23.48 6.24 6.20
C ARG A 478 -22.62 5.64 5.08
N TYR A 479 -22.29 4.35 5.17
CA TYR A 479 -21.54 3.66 4.11
C TYR A 479 -22.37 3.55 2.83
N TRP A 480 -23.65 3.19 2.94
CA TRP A 480 -24.56 3.07 1.81
C TRP A 480 -24.88 4.42 1.17
N ILE A 481 -25.06 5.47 1.99
CA ILE A 481 -25.14 6.85 1.49
C ILE A 481 -23.87 7.19 0.69
N GLY A 482 -22.69 6.82 1.21
CA GLY A 482 -21.43 6.99 0.50
C GLY A 482 -21.46 6.42 -0.92
N TRP A 483 -21.92 5.18 -1.09
CA TRP A 483 -22.07 4.55 -2.40
C TRP A 483 -23.07 5.25 -3.32
N LEU A 484 -24.21 5.70 -2.79
CA LEU A 484 -25.19 6.46 -3.58
C LEU A 484 -24.62 7.80 -4.09
N LEU A 485 -23.66 8.38 -3.36
CA LEU A 485 -23.00 9.62 -3.75
C LEU A 485 -21.85 9.40 -4.75
N VAL A 486 -21.34 8.18 -4.94
CA VAL A 486 -20.19 7.93 -5.84
C VAL A 486 -20.49 8.32 -7.29
N PRO A 487 -21.62 7.93 -7.93
CA PRO A 487 -21.92 8.36 -9.29
C PRO A 487 -22.04 9.88 -9.42
N ILE A 488 -22.65 10.53 -8.42
CA ILE A 488 -22.80 11.99 -8.37
C ILE A 488 -21.43 12.65 -8.27
N LEU A 489 -20.54 12.13 -7.41
CA LEU A 489 -19.17 12.61 -7.29
C LEU A 489 -18.42 12.48 -8.61
N ILE A 490 -18.46 11.31 -9.27
CA ILE A 490 -17.75 11.08 -10.54
C ILE A 490 -18.23 12.06 -11.61
N LEU A 491 -19.55 12.22 -11.76
CA LEU A 491 -20.12 13.14 -12.76
C LEU A 491 -19.79 14.60 -12.44
N LEU A 492 -19.81 14.99 -11.17
CA LEU A 492 -19.44 16.33 -10.73
C LEU A 492 -17.97 16.63 -11.01
N LEU A 493 -17.05 15.72 -10.63
CA LEU A 493 -15.62 15.88 -10.90
C LEU A 493 -15.36 15.95 -12.41
N ALA A 494 -16.04 15.11 -13.20
CA ALA A 494 -15.91 15.12 -14.66
C ALA A 494 -16.39 16.44 -15.28
N TYR A 495 -17.57 16.92 -14.87
CA TYR A 495 -18.12 18.19 -15.34
C TYR A 495 -17.20 19.37 -15.00
N LEU A 496 -16.73 19.43 -13.75
CA LEU A 496 -15.82 20.50 -13.30
C LEU A 496 -14.47 20.44 -14.02
N THR A 497 -13.97 19.24 -14.30
CA THR A 497 -12.72 19.06 -15.05
C THR A 497 -12.85 19.58 -16.48
N VAL A 498 -13.88 19.15 -17.21
CA VAL A 498 -14.13 19.64 -18.58
C VAL A 498 -14.35 21.15 -18.60
N SER A 499 -15.02 21.69 -17.59
CA SER A 499 -15.23 23.15 -17.45
C SER A 499 -13.95 23.93 -17.11
N SER A 500 -12.85 23.24 -16.79
CA SER A 500 -11.60 23.88 -16.37
C SER A 500 -10.65 24.23 -17.52
N HIS A 501 -10.92 23.76 -18.74
CA HIS A 501 -10.06 23.98 -19.90
C HIS A 501 -10.83 23.92 -21.23
N ASP A 502 -10.44 24.71 -22.22
CA ASP A 502 -11.15 24.82 -23.51
C ASP A 502 -10.84 23.67 -24.50
N GLY A 503 -9.73 22.96 -24.28
CA GLY A 503 -9.27 21.86 -25.13
C GLY A 503 -8.56 20.77 -24.33
N PRO A 504 -8.21 19.62 -24.94
CA PRO A 504 -7.55 18.52 -24.23
C PRO A 504 -6.22 18.97 -23.61
N LEU A 505 -5.98 18.55 -22.36
CA LEU A 505 -4.71 18.83 -21.68
C LEU A 505 -3.59 17.95 -22.26
N SER A 506 -2.33 18.28 -21.94
CA SER A 506 -1.17 17.48 -22.36
C SER A 506 -1.34 16.00 -22.01
N GLY A 507 -0.80 15.06 -22.80
CA GLY A 507 -0.92 13.63 -22.48
C GLY A 507 -2.35 13.07 -22.42
N SER A 508 -3.34 13.80 -22.98
CA SER A 508 -4.72 13.35 -23.09
C SER A 508 -4.85 12.10 -23.97
N HIS A 509 -5.80 11.24 -23.62
CA HIS A 509 -6.14 10.03 -24.35
C HIS A 509 -7.66 9.90 -24.48
N LEU A 510 -8.10 9.26 -25.57
CA LEU A 510 -9.50 8.98 -25.82
C LEU A 510 -9.79 7.49 -25.60
N ARG A 511 -10.95 7.21 -25.01
CA ARG A 511 -11.55 5.89 -24.93
C ARG A 511 -12.62 5.70 -26.00
N TYR A 512 -13.43 6.74 -26.21
CA TYR A 512 -14.52 6.80 -27.19
C TYR A 512 -14.23 7.84 -28.27
#